data_AF-A0A5E4L5X2-F1
#
_entry.id   AF-A0A5E4L5X2-F1
#
_cell.length_a   1.000
_cell.length_b   1.000
_cell.length_c   1.000
_cell.angle_alpha   90.00
_cell.angle_beta   90.00
_cell.angle_gamma   90.00
#
_symmetry.space_group_name_H-M   'P 1'
#
loop_
_entity.id
_entity.type
_entity.pdbx_description
1 polymer ?
#
loop_
_entity_poly.entity_id
_entity_poly.type
_entity_poly.pdbx_seq_one_letter_code
_entity_poly.pdbx_strand_id
1 'polypeptide(L)'
;MIHNLIDNLISATRFFLGLILTTIALQAFLKTKTSNMLYLTTGFALITIGNLFSTIYYVDDVRMDKLLANIFDIIGLIALIIAIKKS
;
A
#
# COMPACT_ATOMS: atom_id res chain seq x y z
N MET A 1 3.14 -25.86 -7.77
CA MET A 1 4.45 -25.34 -7.30
C MET A 1 4.84 -24.05 -8.02
N ILE A 2 4.83 -24.00 -9.37
CA ILE A 2 5.18 -22.80 -10.14
C ILE A 2 4.19 -21.63 -9.90
N HIS A 3 2.89 -21.91 -9.79
CA HIS A 3 1.85 -20.89 -9.54
C HIS A 3 2.09 -20.11 -8.25
N ASN A 4 2.30 -20.83 -7.13
CA ASN A 4 2.57 -20.22 -5.82
C ASN A 4 3.85 -19.38 -5.81
N LEU A 5 4.83 -19.73 -6.65
CA LEU A 5 6.09 -18.99 -6.75
C LEU A 5 5.89 -17.65 -7.46
N ILE A 6 5.04 -17.61 -8.49
CA ILE A 6 4.65 -16.38 -9.19
C ILE A 6 3.85 -15.46 -8.27
N ASP A 7 2.87 -15.99 -7.53
CA ASP A 7 2.05 -15.20 -6.61
C ASP A 7 2.87 -14.55 -5.50
N ASN A 8 3.81 -15.30 -4.92
CA ASN A 8 4.74 -14.78 -3.90
C ASN A 8 5.66 -13.70 -4.48
N LEU A 9 6.11 -13.85 -5.72
CA LEU A 9 7.01 -12.90 -6.37
C LEU A 9 6.29 -11.59 -6.70
N ILE A 10 5.01 -11.66 -7.11
CA ILE A 10 4.15 -10.48 -7.29
C ILE A 10 3.93 -9.77 -5.95
N SER A 11 3.59 -10.51 -4.89
CA SER A 11 3.36 -9.93 -3.56
C SER A 11 4.62 -9.23 -3.04
N ALA A 12 5.78 -9.88 -3.13
CA ALA A 12 7.05 -9.30 -2.72
C ALA A 12 7.38 -8.03 -3.52
N THR A 13 7.23 -8.07 -4.85
CA THR A 13 7.48 -6.90 -5.71
C THR A 13 6.56 -5.74 -5.34
N ARG A 14 5.27 -6.00 -5.13
CA ARG A 14 4.29 -5.00 -4.73
C ARG A 14 4.63 -4.37 -3.39
N PHE A 15 5.10 -5.18 -2.44
CA PHE A 15 5.56 -4.70 -1.14
C PHE A 15 6.79 -3.77 -1.25
N PHE A 16 7.83 -4.17 -1.99
CA PHE A 16 9.02 -3.33 -2.18
C PHE A 16 8.70 -2.01 -2.90
N LEU A 17 7.87 -2.06 -3.95
CA LEU A 17 7.42 -0.85 -4.65
C LEU A 17 6.63 0.06 -3.72
N GLY A 18 5.71 -0.49 -2.93
CA GLY A 18 4.96 0.26 -1.93
C GLY A 18 5.86 0.94 -0.90
N LEU A 19 6.88 0.23 -0.41
CA LEU A 19 7.88 0.77 0.53
C LEU A 19 8.69 1.92 -0.07
N ILE A 20 9.17 1.76 -1.31
CA ILE A 20 9.93 2.80 -2.02
C ILE A 20 9.05 4.04 -2.22
N LEU A 21 7.83 3.86 -2.71
CA LEU A 21 6.88 4.96 -2.94
C LEU A 21 6.52 5.68 -1.64
N THR A 22 6.26 4.93 -0.57
CA THR A 22 5.97 5.50 0.76
C THR A 22 7.17 6.30 1.27
N THR A 23 8.39 5.80 1.10
CA THR A 23 9.62 6.47 1.54
C THR A 23 9.86 7.77 0.75
N ILE A 24 9.66 7.74 -0.57
CA ILE A 24 9.78 8.93 -1.42
C ILE A 24 8.72 9.97 -1.05
N ALA A 25 7.46 9.54 -0.89
CA ALA A 25 6.36 10.42 -0.50
C ALA A 25 6.60 11.05 0.88
N LEU A 26 7.08 10.27 1.85
CA LEU A 26 7.44 10.75 3.18
C LEU A 26 8.57 11.80 3.11
N GLN A 27 9.62 11.55 2.34
CA GLN A 27 10.69 12.53 2.14
C GLN A 27 10.17 13.81 1.47
N ALA A 28 9.28 13.70 0.49
CA ALA A 28 8.66 14.84 -0.17
C ALA A 28 7.76 15.63 0.80
N PHE A 29 7.02 14.94 1.68
CA PHE A 29 6.23 15.56 2.73
C PHE A 29 7.10 16.30 3.74
N LEU A 30 8.20 15.71 4.20
CA LEU A 30 9.11 16.37 5.15
C LEU A 30 9.73 17.66 4.57
N LYS A 31 9.97 17.70 3.26
CA LYS A 31 10.53 18.88 2.56
C LYS A 31 9.49 19.97 2.29
N THR A 32 8.30 19.60 1.83
CA THR A 32 7.28 20.57 1.36
C THR A 32 6.24 20.91 2.43
N LYS A 33 6.00 20.01 3.38
CA LYS A 33 5.00 20.09 4.46
C LYS A 33 3.59 20.43 3.97
N THR A 34 3.26 20.07 2.73
CA THR A 34 1.92 20.33 2.18
C THR A 34 0.95 19.24 2.60
N SER A 35 -0.32 19.63 2.77
CA SER A 35 -1.41 18.69 3.07
C SER A 35 -1.55 17.61 1.99
N ASN A 36 -1.25 17.93 0.72
CA ASN A 36 -1.35 17.00 -0.40
C ASN A 36 -0.33 15.86 -0.28
N MET A 37 0.91 16.19 0.07
CA MET A 37 1.97 15.19 0.26
C MET A 37 1.72 14.29 1.48
N LEU A 38 0.99 14.79 2.49
CA LEU A 38 0.55 13.97 3.62
C LEU A 38 -0.42 12.89 3.14
N TYR A 39 -1.47 13.26 2.40
CA TYR A 39 -2.42 12.29 1.84
C TYR A 39 -1.74 11.28 0.91
N LEU A 40 -0.75 11.72 0.15
CA LEU A 40 0.03 10.89 -0.75
C LEU A 40 0.87 9.85 0.02
N THR A 41 1.52 10.28 1.10
CA THR A 41 2.28 9.40 2.00
C THR A 41 1.37 8.41 2.70
N THR A 42 0.24 8.87 3.24
CA THR A 42 -0.75 8.02 3.93
C THR A 42 -1.35 7.00 2.96
N GLY A 43 -1.65 7.40 1.72
CA GLY A 43 -2.18 6.50 0.70
C GLY A 43 -1.24 5.34 0.37
N PHE A 44 0.04 5.65 0.11
CA PHE A 44 1.04 4.60 -0.13
C PHE A 44 1.33 3.75 1.11
N ALA A 45 1.34 4.36 2.31
CA ALA A 45 1.51 3.62 3.55
C ALA A 45 0.38 2.60 3.76
N LEU A 46 -0.88 3.00 3.55
CA LEU A 46 -2.04 2.11 3.68
C LEU A 46 -1.99 0.94 2.69
N ILE A 47 -1.67 1.20 1.42
CA ILE A 47 -1.50 0.16 0.39
C ILE A 47 -0.38 -0.82 0.79
N THR A 48 0.74 -0.30 1.29
CA THR A 48 1.90 -1.11 1.69
C THR A 48 1.57 -1.97 2.92
N ILE A 49 0.91 -1.39 3.92
CA ILE A 49 0.49 -2.09 5.15
C ILE A 49 -0.57 -3.15 4.83
N GLY A 50 -1.53 -2.86 3.95
CA GLY A 50 -2.55 -3.83 3.53
C GLY A 50 -1.97 -5.10 2.92
N ASN A 51 -0.97 -4.97 2.05
CA ASN A 51 -0.24 -6.12 1.51
C ASN A 51 0.58 -6.86 2.59
N LEU A 52 1.12 -6.13 3.57
CA LEU A 52 1.88 -6.72 4.67
C LEU A 52 0.99 -7.57 5.58
N PHE A 53 -0.23 -7.10 5.86
CA PHE A 53 -1.21 -7.84 6.66
C PHE A 53 -1.54 -9.20 6.03
N SER A 54 -1.76 -9.23 4.71
CA SER A 54 -1.95 -10.48 3.96
C SER A 54 -0.75 -11.44 4.00
N THR A 55 0.45 -10.96 4.34
CA THR A 55 1.67 -11.78 4.34
C THR A 55 2.04 -12.26 5.76
N ILE A 56 1.75 -11.45 6.78
CA ILE A 56 2.15 -11.73 8.18
C ILE A 56 1.02 -12.36 9.00
N TYR A 57 -0.21 -11.87 8.84
CA TYR A 57 -1.36 -12.50 9.46
C TYR A 57 -1.80 -13.62 8.53
N TYR A 58 -1.34 -14.84 8.83
CA TYR A 58 -1.87 -16.06 8.24
C TYR A 58 -3.30 -16.23 8.78
N VAL A 59 -4.26 -15.47 8.23
CA VAL A 59 -5.67 -15.68 8.55
C VAL A 59 -6.02 -17.02 7.92
N ASP A 60 -6.51 -17.96 8.73
CA ASP A 60 -6.85 -19.34 8.30
C ASP A 60 -7.82 -19.38 7.10
N ASP A 61 -8.46 -18.25 6.78
CA ASP A 61 -9.33 -18.06 5.62
C ASP A 61 -8.72 -17.09 4.58
N VAL A 62 -8.24 -17.66 3.46
CA VAL A 62 -7.70 -16.95 2.28
C VAL A 62 -8.65 -15.87 1.73
N ARG A 63 -9.96 -15.97 1.97
CA ARG A 63 -10.92 -14.92 1.57
C ARG A 63 -10.79 -13.66 2.42
N MET A 64 -10.55 -13.82 3.73
CA MET A 64 -10.45 -12.70 4.65
C MET A 64 -9.18 -11.88 4.39
N ASP A 65 -8.06 -12.55 4.07
CA ASP A 65 -6.81 -11.88 3.68
C ASP A 65 -6.99 -11.01 2.44
N LYS A 66 -7.60 -11.58 1.38
CA LYS A 66 -7.87 -10.84 0.14
C LYS A 66 -8.83 -9.68 0.38
N LEU A 67 -9.84 -9.86 1.22
CA LEU A 67 -10.79 -8.79 1.57
C LEU A 67 -10.09 -7.64 2.30
N LEU A 68 -9.29 -7.94 3.32
CA LEU A 68 -8.56 -6.92 4.07
C LEU A 68 -7.59 -6.15 3.17
N ALA A 69 -6.77 -6.85 2.38
CA ALA A 69 -5.85 -6.22 1.45
C ALA A 69 -6.58 -5.28 0.47
N ASN A 70 -7.71 -5.72 -0.08
CA ASN A 70 -8.52 -4.90 -0.98
C ASN A 70 -9.12 -3.67 -0.29
N ILE A 71 -9.55 -3.78 0.98
CA ILE A 71 -10.06 -2.63 1.74
C ILE A 71 -8.95 -1.59 1.93
N PHE A 72 -7.76 -2.01 2.36
CA PHE A 72 -6.62 -1.10 2.51
C PHE A 72 -6.22 -0.45 1.18
N ASP A 73 -6.25 -1.22 0.07
CA ASP A 73 -6.00 -0.70 -1.27
C ASP A 73 -7.02 0.40 -1.65
N ILE A 74 -8.31 0.18 -1.42
CA ILE A 74 -9.36 1.15 -1.74
C ILE A 74 -9.20 2.43 -0.89
N ILE A 75 -8.96 2.29 0.42
CA ILE A 75 -8.76 3.45 1.30
C ILE A 75 -7.50 4.22 0.90
N GLY A 76 -6.41 3.50 0.59
CA GLY A 76 -5.18 4.10 0.10
C GLY A 76 -5.35 4.83 -1.24
N LEU A 77 -6.10 4.24 -2.18
CA LEU A 77 -6.47 4.88 -3.45
C LEU A 77 -7.30 6.14 -3.24
N ILE A 78 -8.27 6.13 -2.32
CA ILE A 78 -9.05 7.33 -1.97
C ILE A 78 -8.12 8.44 -1.47
N ALA A 79 -7.17 8.12 -0.59
CA ALA A 79 -6.19 9.09 -0.11
C ALA A 79 -5.31 9.65 -1.25
N LEU A 80 -4.88 8.81 -2.19
CA LEU A 80 -4.15 9.25 -3.39
C LEU A 80 -4.98 10.16 -4.28
N ILE A 81 -6.27 9.84 -4.52
CA ILE A 81 -7.18 10.69 -5.30
C ILE A 81 -7.35 12.05 -4.64
N ILE A 82 -7.50 12.10 -3.32
CA ILE A 82 -7.60 13.36 -2.56
C ILE A 82 -6.30 14.16 -2.69
N ALA A 83 -5.13 13.50 -2.59
CA ALA A 83 -3.83 14.14 -2.74
C ALA A 83 -3.68 14.81 -4.11
N ILE A 84 -4.10 14.13 -5.18
CA ILE A 84 -4.02 14.64 -6.56
C ILE A 84 -5.03 15.76 -6.79
N LYS A 85 -6.29 15.58 -6.38
CA LYS A 85 -7.36 16.59 -6.60
C LYS A 85 -7.04 17.94 -5.94
N LYS A 86 -6.30 17.92 -4.84
CA LYS A 86 -5.98 19.10 -4.03
C LYS A 86 -4.67 19.79 -4.48
N SER A 87 -3.90 19.16 -5.38
CA SER A 87 -2.66 19.70 -5.96
C SER A 87 -2.93 20.56 -7.18
#